data_AF-A0A7M3Z3W6-F1
#
_entry.id   AF-A0A7M3Z3W6-F1
#
_cell.length_a   1.000
_cell.length_b   1.000
_cell.length_c   1.000
_cell.angle_alpha   90.00
_cell.angle_beta   90.00
_cell.angle_gamma   90.00
#
_symmetry.space_group_name_H-M   'P 1'
#
loop_
_entity.id
_entity.type
_entity.pdbx_description
1 polymer ?
#
loop_
_entity_poly.entity_id
_entity_poly.type
_entity_poly.pdbx_seq_one_letter_code
_entity_poly.pdbx_strand_id
1 'polypeptide(L)'
;FEVEFDGDDVAITIPDFLGYDQSWGMAKFQIIRSLRDSVGVKTITFREVHPFREAAEEHDHDHDHDHDHDHDHDHGHDHGEEE
;
A
#
# COMPACT_ATOMS: atom_id res chain seq x y z
N PHE A 1 -2.89 14.31 -7.99
CA PHE A 1 -4.15 14.90 -8.46
C PHE A 1 -3.90 15.47 -9.83
N GLU A 2 -4.82 15.23 -10.76
CA GLU A 2 -4.79 15.77 -12.12
C GLU A 2 -6.18 16.30 -12.44
N VAL A 3 -6.26 17.41 -13.17
CA VAL A 3 -7.53 18.06 -13.54
C VAL A 3 -7.48 18.41 -15.02
N GLU A 4 -8.48 17.96 -15.76
CA GLU A 4 -8.65 18.22 -17.19
C GLU A 4 -10.00 18.90 -17.41
N PHE A 5 -10.02 19.92 -18.27
CA PHE A 5 -11.23 20.64 -18.66
C PHE A 5 -11.52 20.40 -20.13
N ASP A 6 -12.76 20.04 -20.45
CA ASP A 6 -13.27 19.91 -21.81
C ASP A 6 -14.58 20.68 -21.93
N GLY A 7 -14.49 21.94 -22.37
CA GLY A 7 -15.63 22.84 -22.44
C GLY A 7 -16.31 23.03 -21.07
N ASP A 8 -17.54 22.53 -20.95
CA ASP A 8 -18.34 22.59 -19.72
C ASP A 8 -18.10 21.40 -18.77
N ASP A 9 -17.21 20.48 -19.14
CA ASP A 9 -16.95 19.25 -18.40
C ASP A 9 -15.58 19.29 -17.72
N VAL A 10 -15.49 18.66 -16.55
CA VAL A 10 -14.23 18.53 -15.80
C VAL A 10 -13.99 17.09 -15.37
N ALA A 11 -12.77 16.61 -15.59
CA ALA A 11 -12.29 15.33 -15.09
C ALA A 11 -11.23 15.57 -14.01
N ILE A 12 -11.37 14.88 -12.88
CA ILE A 12 -10.47 14.98 -11.72
C ILE A 12 -9.94 13.59 -11.40
N THR A 13 -8.65 13.37 -11.61
CA THR A 13 -7.97 12.14 -11.18
C THR A 13 -7.60 12.25 -9.71
N ILE A 14 -8.18 11.37 -8.92
CA ILE A 14 -7.96 11.26 -7.47
C ILE A 14 -7.06 10.07 -7.14
N PRO A 15 -6.17 10.21 -6.14
CA PRO A 15 -5.52 9.07 -5.52
C PRO A 15 -6.50 8.02 -5.00
N ASP A 16 -6.08 6.76 -5.02
CA ASP A 16 -6.80 5.60 -4.47
C ASP A 16 -7.09 5.74 -2.97
N PHE A 17 -6.16 6.29 -2.20
CA PHE A 17 -6.30 6.37 -0.76
C PHE A 17 -7.49 7.23 -0.29
N LEU A 18 -7.97 8.14 -1.14
CA LEU A 18 -9.12 8.99 -0.83
C LEU A 18 -10.42 8.18 -0.71
N GLY A 19 -10.51 7.02 -1.36
CA GLY A 19 -11.65 6.11 -1.20
C GLY A 19 -11.81 5.58 0.23
N TYR A 20 -10.73 5.56 1.03
CA TYR A 20 -10.75 5.04 2.39
C TYR A 20 -11.08 6.10 3.45
N ASP A 21 -10.98 7.39 3.10
CA ASP A 21 -11.30 8.49 4.02
C ASP A 21 -12.82 8.56 4.26
N GLN A 22 -13.24 8.37 5.52
CA GLN A 22 -14.65 8.39 5.90
C GLN A 22 -15.35 9.73 5.62
N SER A 23 -14.58 10.82 5.58
CA SER A 23 -15.07 12.16 5.24
C SER A 23 -15.18 12.41 3.73
N TRP A 24 -14.62 11.53 2.89
CA TRP A 24 -14.53 11.72 1.44
C TRP A 24 -15.88 11.93 0.78
N GLY A 25 -16.92 11.22 1.23
CA GLY A 25 -18.28 11.41 0.72
C GLY A 25 -18.73 12.87 0.82
N MET A 26 -18.52 13.51 1.97
CA MET A 26 -18.87 14.91 2.18
C MET A 26 -17.94 15.87 1.43
N ALA A 27 -16.64 15.60 1.44
CA ALA A 27 -15.66 16.40 0.68
C ALA A 27 -15.98 16.41 -0.81
N LYS A 28 -16.33 15.25 -1.40
CA LYS A 28 -16.76 15.10 -2.79
C LYS A 28 -17.98 15.97 -3.10
N PHE A 29 -18.99 15.98 -2.22
CA PHE A 29 -20.16 16.85 -2.40
C PHE A 29 -19.79 18.34 -2.34
N GLN A 30 -18.91 18.74 -1.43
CA GLN A 30 -18.44 20.13 -1.33
C GLN A 30 -17.67 20.55 -2.59
N ILE A 31 -16.84 19.67 -3.15
CA ILE A 31 -16.13 19.90 -4.40
C ILE A 31 -17.12 20.05 -5.55
N ILE A 32 -18.07 19.13 -5.70
CA ILE A 32 -19.10 19.18 -6.75
C ILE A 32 -19.87 20.50 -6.70
N ARG A 33 -20.30 20.89 -5.50
CA ARG A 33 -21.02 22.15 -5.29
C ARG A 33 -20.17 23.35 -5.69
N SER A 34 -18.93 23.41 -5.18
CA SER A 34 -18.05 24.56 -5.43
C SER A 34 -17.72 24.73 -6.91
N LEU A 35 -17.50 23.62 -7.62
CA LEU A 35 -17.25 23.63 -9.07
C LEU A 35 -18.47 24.13 -9.85
N ARG A 36 -19.68 23.67 -9.49
CA ARG A 36 -20.92 24.15 -10.12
C ARG A 36 -21.17 25.63 -9.82
N ASP A 37 -21.05 26.03 -8.56
CA ASP A 37 -21.37 27.38 -8.11
C ASP A 37 -20.36 28.42 -8.63
N SER A 38 -19.08 28.05 -8.75
CA SER A 38 -18.00 28.99 -9.11
C SER A 38 -17.61 28.95 -10.58
N VAL A 39 -17.63 27.77 -11.20
CA VAL A 39 -17.13 27.55 -12.58
C VAL A 39 -18.28 27.31 -13.56
N GLY A 40 -19.43 26.81 -13.09
CA GLY A 40 -20.58 26.53 -13.96
C GLY A 40 -20.47 25.22 -14.75
N VAL A 41 -19.58 24.30 -14.35
CA VAL A 41 -19.42 23.01 -15.01
C VAL A 41 -20.69 22.16 -14.95
N LYS A 42 -20.99 21.46 -16.05
CA LYS A 42 -22.17 20.60 -16.19
C LYS A 42 -21.87 19.17 -15.73
N THR A 43 -20.81 18.60 -16.27
CA THR A 43 -20.39 17.22 -15.97
C THR A 43 -19.10 17.23 -15.17
N ILE A 44 -19.09 16.45 -14.09
CA ILE A 44 -17.92 16.30 -13.22
C ILE A 44 -17.63 14.80 -13.10
N THR A 45 -16.44 14.40 -13.55
CA THR A 45 -15.96 13.02 -13.51
C THR A 45 -14.85 12.89 -12.47
N PHE A 46 -15.03 12.03 -11.48
CA PHE A 46 -13.96 11.65 -10.56
C PHE A 46 -13.39 10.30 -11.02
N ARG A 47 -12.11 10.28 -11.37
CA ARG A 47 -11.39 9.09 -11.82
C ARG A 47 -10.45 8.63 -10.72
N GLU A 48 -10.73 7.46 -10.16
CA GLU A 48 -9.82 6.79 -9.24
C GLU A 48 -8.93 5.82 -10.02
N VAL A 49 -7.62 5.87 -9.78
CA VAL A 49 -6.64 5.04 -10.49
C VAL A 49 -6.03 4.05 -9.51
N HIS A 50 -6.31 2.77 -9.73
CA HIS A 50 -5.73 1.64 -9.01
C HIS A 50 -4.68 0.98 -9.91
N PRO A 51 -3.40 1.37 -9.83
CA PRO A 51 -2.37 0.73 -10.63
C PRO A 51 -2.19 -0.72 -10.16
N PHE A 52 -2.02 -1.64 -11.10
CA PHE A 52 -1.62 -3.00 -10.77
C PHE A 52 -0.24 -2.94 -10.12
N ARG A 53 -0.13 -3.42 -8.87
CA ARG A 53 1.14 -3.47 -8.17
C ARG A 53 1.92 -4.67 -8.70
N GLU A 54 2.91 -4.42 -9.56
CA GLU A 54 3.89 -5.46 -9.91
C GLU A 54 4.53 -5.94 -8.61
N ALA A 55 4.51 -7.26 -8.39
CA ALA A 55 5.27 -7.85 -7.30
C ALA A 55 6.74 -7.53 -7.60
N ALA A 56 7.36 -6.71 -6.76
CA ALA A 56 8.80 -6.52 -6.83
C ALA A 56 9.42 -7.92 -6.76
N GLU A 57 10.14 -8.30 -7.81
CA GLU A 57 10.92 -9.54 -7.85
C GLU A 57 11.75 -9.58 -6.56
N GLU A 58 11.68 -10.74 -5.89
CA GLU A 58 12.29 -11.00 -4.60
C GLU A 58 13.73 -10.50 -4.59
N HIS A 59 14.07 -9.72 -3.56
CA HIS A 59 15.44 -9.39 -3.24
C HIS A 59 16.19 -10.72 -3.04
N ASP A 60 17.15 -11.01 -3.93
CA ASP A 60 18.11 -12.12 -3.78
C ASP A 60 18.77 -11.99 -2.40
N HIS A 61 18.29 -12.79 -1.46
CA HIS A 61 18.93 -12.98 -0.16
C HIS A 61 19.97 -14.09 -0.35
N ASP A 62 21.16 -13.72 -0.81
CA ASP A 62 22.36 -14.56 -0.66
C ASP A 62 22.62 -14.74 0.85
N HIS A 63 22.09 -15.83 1.40
CA HIS A 63 22.46 -16.33 2.72
C HIS A 63 23.50 -17.43 2.56
N ASP A 64 24.74 -17.02 2.29
CA ASP A 64 25.90 -17.87 2.60
C ASP A 64 26.03 -17.95 4.12
N HIS A 65 25.40 -18.99 4.71
CA HIS A 65 25.66 -19.41 6.08
C HIS A 65 26.46 -20.71 6.07
N ASP A 66 27.76 -20.59 5.77
CA ASP A 66 28.73 -21.57 6.23
C ASP A 66 28.84 -21.47 7.75
N HIS A 67 28.14 -22.35 8.45
CA HIS A 67 28.37 -22.64 9.86
C HIS A 67 28.79 -24.10 9.99
N ASP A 68 30.08 -24.35 9.70
CA ASP A 68 30.80 -25.46 10.31
C ASP A 68 30.78 -25.23 11.83
N HIS A 69 29.87 -25.90 12.51
CA HIS A 69 29.94 -26.07 13.95
C HIS A 69 30.17 -27.55 14.24
N ASP A 70 31.45 -27.88 14.41
CA ASP A 70 31.93 -29.14 14.95
C ASP A 70 31.13 -29.51 16.20
N HIS A 71 30.54 -30.70 16.14
CA HIS A 71 29.83 -31.37 17.22
C HIS A 71 30.85 -31.94 18.20
N ASP A 72 30.98 -31.34 19.39
CA ASP A 72 31.50 -32.05 20.57
C ASP A 72 30.34 -32.35 21.52
N HIS A 73 29.86 -33.58 21.46
CA HIS A 73 28.83 -34.14 22.33
C HIS A 73 29.51 -34.78 23.54
N ASP A 74 29.77 -34.01 24.60
CA ASP A 74 30.15 -34.59 25.89
C ASP A 74 28.88 -34.95 26.68
N HIS A 75 28.43 -36.20 26.53
CA HIS A 75 27.43 -36.80 27.41
C HIS A 75 28.14 -37.52 28.56
N GLY A 76 28.48 -36.76 29.60
CA GLY A 76 28.84 -37.32 30.90
C GLY A 76 27.64 -38.00 31.55
N HIS A 77 27.55 -39.33 31.41
CA HIS A 77 26.63 -40.19 32.13
C HIS A 77 27.20 -40.46 33.52
N ASP A 78 26.69 -39.74 34.53
CA ASP A 78 26.98 -40.02 35.95
C ASP A 78 26.00 -41.09 36.44
N HIS A 79 26.50 -42.32 36.57
CA HIS A 79 25.79 -43.43 37.22
C HIS A 79 26.58 -43.75 38.49
N GLY A 80 26.28 -43.02 39.57
CA GLY A 80 26.79 -43.33 40.90
C GLY A 80 26.16 -44.61 41.43
N GLU A 81 26.92 -45.69 41.41
CA GLU A 81 26.76 -46.85 42.28
C GLU A 81 27.57 -46.64 43.56
N GLU A 82 26.91 -46.62 44.72
CA GLU A 82 27.45 -46.92 46.06
C GLU A 82 26.31 -46.72 47.08
N GLU A 83 26.01 -47.57 48.07
CA GLU A 83 26.33 -48.94 48.49
C GLU A 83 25.16 -49.37 49.41
#